data_AF-A0A6P0XNG6-F1
#
_entry.id   AF-A0A6P0XNG6-F1
#
_cell.length_a   1.000
_cell.length_b   1.000
_cell.length_c   1.000
_cell.angle_alpha   90.00
_cell.angle_beta   90.00
_cell.angle_gamma   90.00
#
_symmetry.space_group_name_H-M   'P 1'
#
loop_
_entity.id
_entity.type
_entity.pdbx_description
1 polymer ?
#
loop_
_entity_poly.entity_id
_entity_poly.type
_entity_poly.pdbx_seq_one_letter_code
_entity_poly.pdbx_strand_id
1 'polypeptide(L)'
;NERSKKFEDAHQRLGKLLGYDSGNSRRNSASDPWWIAGDDLCIVFEDNSEASTETIGSNKVREAASHPKYIKEKKDTFLTQSADIIPVMITPCTKIESDAKPYTENVCYWYLEEFKDWAIKAISTVRELRRSFPGEENLDWRKRAIQAYQDAGIDPTSLLAKLRQSKLRDL
;
A
#
# COMPACT_ATOMS: atom_id res chain seq x y z
N ASN A 1 -14.76 8.33 8.90
CA ASN A 1 -15.54 9.57 8.60
C ASN A 1 -15.57 9.76 7.07
N GLU A 2 -16.13 10.85 6.50
CA GLU A 2 -16.16 11.05 5.04
C GLU A 2 -14.75 11.21 4.41
N ARG A 3 -13.82 11.84 5.14
CA ARG A 3 -12.45 12.06 4.67
C ARG A 3 -11.64 10.76 4.57
N SER A 4 -11.72 9.89 5.58
CA SER A 4 -11.14 8.53 5.57
C SER A 4 -11.60 7.75 4.34
N LYS A 5 -12.92 7.75 4.07
CA LYS A 5 -13.48 7.07 2.89
C LYS A 5 -12.95 7.64 1.57
N LYS A 6 -12.75 8.96 1.48
CA LYS A 6 -12.14 9.60 0.31
C LYS A 6 -10.67 9.24 0.17
N PHE A 7 -9.93 9.13 1.27
CA PHE A 7 -8.54 8.69 1.29
C PHE A 7 -8.44 7.26 0.78
N GLU A 8 -9.20 6.33 1.35
CA GLU A 8 -9.25 4.92 0.96
C GLU A 8 -9.65 4.73 -0.52
N ASP A 9 -10.64 5.49 -1.03
CA ASP A 9 -11.03 5.46 -2.44
C ASP A 9 -9.91 5.99 -3.36
N ALA A 10 -9.30 7.12 -2.99
CA ALA A 10 -8.17 7.67 -3.73
C ALA A 10 -6.98 6.71 -3.72
N HIS A 11 -6.73 6.03 -2.60
CA HIS A 11 -5.66 5.07 -2.41
C HIS A 11 -5.87 3.80 -3.25
N GLN A 12 -7.10 3.28 -3.33
CA GLN A 12 -7.43 2.20 -4.28
C GLN A 12 -7.21 2.63 -5.73
N ARG A 13 -7.66 3.84 -6.09
CA ARG A 13 -7.49 4.38 -7.46
C ARG A 13 -6.02 4.61 -7.82
N LEU A 14 -5.19 4.96 -6.84
CA LEU A 14 -3.75 5.05 -7.00
C LEU A 14 -3.16 3.69 -7.38
N GLY A 15 -3.50 2.62 -6.65
CA GLY A 15 -3.05 1.26 -7.00
C GLY A 15 -3.39 0.88 -8.44
N LYS A 16 -4.63 1.15 -8.88
CA LYS A 16 -5.06 0.91 -10.27
C LYS A 16 -4.28 1.74 -11.28
N LEU A 17 -4.02 3.01 -10.98
CA LEU A 17 -3.24 3.90 -11.85
C LEU A 17 -1.81 3.38 -12.05
N LEU A 18 -1.22 2.80 -10.99
CA LEU A 18 0.13 2.26 -11.03
C LEU A 18 0.21 0.87 -11.68
N GLY A 19 -0.92 0.26 -12.01
CA GLY A 19 -0.99 -1.03 -12.70
C GLY A 19 -1.15 -2.24 -11.78
N TYR A 20 -1.42 -2.03 -10.49
CA TYR A 20 -1.79 -3.11 -9.57
C TYR A 20 -3.27 -3.50 -9.77
N ASP A 21 -3.59 -4.78 -9.55
CA ASP A 21 -4.97 -5.16 -9.30
C ASP A 21 -5.35 -4.72 -7.88
N SER A 22 -6.10 -3.62 -7.78
CA SER A 22 -6.43 -3.00 -6.51
C SER A 22 -7.90 -3.07 -6.15
N GLY A 23 -8.16 -3.59 -4.96
CA GLY A 23 -9.47 -3.66 -4.34
C GLY A 23 -9.52 -2.95 -3.00
N ASN A 24 -10.74 -2.76 -2.50
CA ASN A 24 -11.01 -2.27 -1.15
C ASN A 24 -12.30 -2.92 -0.64
N SER A 25 -12.40 -3.21 0.65
CA SER A 25 -13.57 -3.84 1.27
C SER A 25 -14.38 -2.80 2.03
N ARG A 26 -15.71 -2.81 1.83
CA ARG A 26 -16.63 -1.92 2.56
C ARG A 26 -17.21 -2.54 3.82
N ARG A 27 -16.70 -3.69 4.26
CA ARG A 27 -17.20 -4.40 5.45
C ARG A 27 -16.47 -3.90 6.71
N ASN A 28 -17.18 -3.80 7.83
CA ASN A 28 -16.55 -3.56 9.12
C ASN A 28 -15.51 -4.66 9.40
N SER A 29 -14.33 -4.28 9.91
CA SER A 29 -13.19 -5.17 10.20
C SER A 29 -12.53 -5.82 8.97
N ALA A 30 -12.80 -5.32 7.77
CA ALA A 30 -12.06 -5.72 6.58
C ALA A 30 -10.89 -4.76 6.34
N SER A 31 -9.90 -5.23 5.58
CA SER A 31 -8.76 -4.40 5.24
C SER A 31 -9.17 -3.17 4.44
N ASP A 32 -8.40 -2.10 4.63
CA ASP A 32 -8.32 -0.97 3.70
C ASP A 32 -7.74 -1.46 2.35
N PRO A 33 -7.39 -0.59 1.37
CA PRO A 33 -7.03 -1.05 0.04
C PRO A 33 -5.98 -2.17 0.06
N TRP A 34 -6.06 -3.05 -0.92
CA TRP A 34 -4.98 -3.99 -1.22
C TRP A 34 -4.57 -3.84 -2.67
N TRP A 35 -3.29 -4.08 -2.95
CA TRP A 35 -2.67 -4.00 -4.26
C TRP A 35 -2.00 -5.35 -4.56
N ILE A 36 -2.44 -6.00 -5.62
CA ILE A 36 -1.88 -7.26 -6.09
C ILE A 36 -1.00 -7.00 -7.31
N ALA A 37 0.21 -7.55 -7.30
CA ALA A 37 1.10 -7.62 -8.45
C ALA A 37 1.34 -9.09 -8.80
N GLY A 38 0.91 -9.52 -9.98
CA GLY A 38 0.94 -10.94 -10.36
C GLY A 38 -0.02 -11.78 -9.53
N ASP A 39 0.42 -12.97 -9.12
CA ASP A 39 -0.35 -13.93 -8.30
C ASP A 39 0.37 -14.30 -6.99
N ASP A 40 1.54 -13.71 -6.72
CA ASP A 40 2.42 -14.05 -5.61
C ASP A 40 2.72 -12.88 -4.65
N LEU A 41 2.28 -11.66 -4.96
CA LEU A 41 2.50 -10.48 -4.12
C LEU A 41 1.21 -9.69 -3.89
N CYS A 42 0.94 -9.40 -2.62
CA CYS A 42 -0.12 -8.50 -2.19
C CYS A 42 0.39 -7.52 -1.14
N ILE A 43 0.17 -6.23 -1.33
CA ILE A 43 0.36 -5.20 -0.30
C ILE A 43 -1.02 -4.85 0.22
N VAL A 44 -1.24 -5.02 1.52
CA VAL A 44 -2.53 -4.74 2.16
C VAL A 44 -2.36 -3.64 3.19
N PHE A 45 -3.20 -2.62 3.10
CA PHE A 45 -3.04 -1.39 3.86
C PHE A 45 -4.01 -1.33 5.05
N GLU A 46 -3.64 -0.50 6.02
CA GLU A 46 -4.48 0.05 7.08
C GLU A 46 -4.26 1.58 7.07
N ASP A 47 -5.27 2.32 6.63
CA ASP A 47 -5.28 3.75 6.37
C ASP A 47 -5.77 4.53 7.59
N ASN A 48 -4.92 4.67 8.60
CA ASN A 48 -5.18 5.50 9.77
C ASN A 48 -4.86 7.00 9.50
N SER A 49 -5.40 7.53 8.40
CA SER A 49 -5.08 8.87 7.84
C SER A 49 -5.63 10.05 8.64
N GLU A 50 -6.71 9.85 9.39
CA GLU A 50 -7.40 10.87 10.17
C GLU A 50 -7.09 10.78 11.67
N ALA A 51 -6.01 10.08 12.05
CA ALA A 51 -5.61 9.97 13.44
C ALA A 51 -5.33 11.36 14.03
N SER A 52 -5.94 11.65 15.18
CA SER A 52 -5.83 12.93 15.89
C SER A 52 -4.79 12.91 17.01
N THR A 53 -4.10 11.78 17.19
CA THR A 53 -3.10 11.53 18.24
C THR A 53 -1.75 11.21 17.61
N GLU A 54 -0.66 11.36 18.38
CA GLU A 54 0.66 10.89 17.96
C GLU A 54 0.84 9.37 18.12
N THR A 55 -0.06 8.72 18.85
CA THR A 55 0.04 7.31 19.24
C THR A 55 -1.00 6.46 18.53
N ILE A 56 -0.55 5.35 17.92
CA ILE A 56 -1.40 4.34 17.31
C ILE A 56 -1.98 3.44 18.41
N GLY A 57 -3.31 3.35 18.45
CA GLY A 57 -4.03 2.51 19.40
C GLY A 57 -3.91 1.02 19.10
N SER A 58 -3.99 0.17 20.14
CA SER A 58 -3.79 -1.27 19.99
C SER A 58 -4.80 -1.97 19.07
N ASN A 59 -6.02 -1.44 18.96
CA ASN A 59 -7.01 -1.94 18.00
C ASN A 59 -6.53 -1.76 16.55
N LYS A 60 -5.99 -0.60 16.18
CA LYS A 60 -5.52 -0.33 14.81
C LYS A 60 -4.31 -1.19 14.44
N VAL A 61 -3.40 -1.41 15.39
CA VAL A 61 -2.27 -2.32 15.16
C VAL A 61 -2.76 -3.76 14.93
N ARG A 62 -3.73 -4.23 15.72
CA ARG A 62 -4.31 -5.57 15.54
C ARG A 62 -5.05 -5.70 14.21
N GLU A 63 -5.77 -4.67 13.77
CA GLU A 63 -6.44 -4.62 12.46
C GLU A 63 -5.42 -4.83 11.34
N ALA A 64 -4.40 -3.97 11.24
CA ALA A 64 -3.33 -4.10 10.24
C ALA A 64 -2.64 -5.48 10.27
N ALA A 65 -2.33 -6.00 11.46
CA ALA A 65 -1.70 -7.31 11.62
C ALA A 65 -2.61 -8.48 11.19
N SER A 66 -3.92 -8.30 11.22
CA SER A 66 -4.90 -9.33 10.84
C SER A 66 -5.19 -9.38 9.33
N HIS A 67 -4.88 -8.31 8.60
CA HIS A 67 -5.18 -8.20 7.16
C HIS A 67 -4.59 -9.31 6.29
N PRO A 68 -3.35 -9.78 6.49
CA PRO A 68 -2.82 -10.88 5.69
C PRO A 68 -3.67 -12.14 5.79
N LYS A 69 -4.19 -12.45 6.99
CA LYS A 69 -5.10 -13.57 7.20
C LYS A 69 -6.42 -13.37 6.44
N TYR A 70 -7.00 -12.18 6.53
CA TYR A 70 -8.23 -11.83 5.80
C TYR A 70 -8.06 -12.00 4.28
N ILE A 71 -6.97 -11.51 3.70
CA ILE A 71 -6.69 -11.64 2.26
C ILE A 71 -6.55 -13.11 1.86
N LYS A 72 -5.86 -13.95 2.65
CA LYS A 72 -5.73 -15.39 2.37
C LYS A 72 -7.07 -16.13 2.39
N GLU A 73 -7.98 -15.74 3.28
CA GLU A 73 -9.31 -16.37 3.40
C GLU A 73 -10.29 -15.89 2.32
N LYS A 74 -9.98 -14.77 1.65
CA LYS A 74 -10.84 -14.16 0.64
C LYS A 74 -10.73 -14.88 -0.70
N LYS A 75 -11.83 -15.55 -1.08
CA LYS A 75 -11.93 -16.36 -2.31
C LYS A 75 -11.94 -15.57 -3.63
N ASP A 76 -12.11 -14.25 -3.57
CA ASP A 76 -12.22 -13.39 -4.77
C ASP A 76 -10.86 -12.79 -5.20
N THR A 77 -9.75 -13.30 -4.68
CA THR A 77 -8.40 -12.92 -5.13
C THR A 77 -7.79 -14.04 -5.95
N PHE A 78 -6.94 -13.69 -6.94
CA PHE A 78 -6.22 -14.66 -7.76
C PHE A 78 -4.88 -15.08 -7.13
N LEU A 79 -4.67 -14.81 -5.85
CA LEU A 79 -3.42 -15.07 -5.16
C LEU A 79 -3.19 -16.58 -4.96
N THR A 80 -1.94 -17.00 -5.14
CA THR A 80 -1.47 -18.32 -4.79
C THR A 80 -1.47 -18.52 -3.27
N GLN A 81 -1.52 -19.78 -2.81
CA GLN A 81 -1.45 -20.08 -1.36
C GLN A 81 -0.14 -19.63 -0.71
N SER A 82 0.93 -19.55 -1.49
CA SER A 82 2.26 -19.11 -1.08
C SER A 82 2.49 -17.61 -1.28
N ALA A 83 1.48 -16.84 -1.69
CA ALA A 83 1.63 -15.42 -1.93
C ALA A 83 2.15 -14.69 -0.68
N ASP A 84 3.10 -13.79 -0.92
CA ASP A 84 3.64 -12.88 0.08
C ASP A 84 2.66 -11.72 0.27
N ILE A 85 2.15 -11.58 1.49
CA ILE A 85 1.13 -10.58 1.81
C ILE A 85 1.70 -9.65 2.88
N ILE A 86 1.92 -8.41 2.48
CA ILE A 86 2.66 -7.41 3.26
C ILE A 86 1.67 -6.43 3.88
N PRO A 87 1.44 -6.48 5.21
CA PRO A 87 0.61 -5.49 5.87
C PRO A 87 1.38 -4.18 6.08
N VAL A 88 0.72 -3.06 5.79
CA VAL A 88 1.29 -1.72 5.91
C VAL A 88 0.33 -0.81 6.66
N MET A 89 0.81 -0.18 7.73
CA MET A 89 0.10 0.88 8.45
C MET A 89 0.49 2.24 7.88
N ILE A 90 -0.48 2.97 7.33
CA ILE A 90 -0.33 4.37 6.90
C ILE A 90 -0.95 5.27 7.95
N THR A 91 -0.14 6.14 8.57
CA THR A 91 -0.63 6.95 9.69
C THR A 91 0.23 8.19 9.94
N PRO A 92 -0.34 9.30 10.45
CA PRO A 92 0.44 10.43 10.92
C PRO A 92 1.03 10.19 12.32
N CYS A 93 0.71 9.08 12.98
CA CYS A 93 1.26 8.73 14.28
C CYS A 93 2.73 8.33 14.17
N THR A 94 3.50 8.62 15.22
CA THR A 94 4.93 8.32 15.34
C THR A 94 5.27 7.51 16.59
N LYS A 95 4.24 7.12 17.36
CA LYS A 95 4.35 6.32 18.58
C LYS A 95 3.33 5.19 18.55
N ILE A 96 3.54 4.18 19.38
CA ILE A 96 2.63 3.03 19.53
C ILE A 96 2.28 2.83 21.00
N GLU A 97 1.03 2.48 21.28
CA GLU A 97 0.63 2.05 22.62
C GLU A 97 1.43 0.80 23.07
N SER A 98 1.85 0.77 24.33
CA SER A 98 2.73 -0.28 24.83
C SER A 98 2.14 -1.69 24.73
N ASP A 99 0.83 -1.82 24.87
CA ASP A 99 0.07 -3.06 24.75
C ASP A 99 -0.06 -3.56 23.30
N ALA A 100 0.24 -2.71 22.32
CA ALA A 100 0.16 -3.04 20.90
C ALA A 100 1.47 -3.62 20.35
N LYS A 101 2.60 -3.41 21.03
CA LYS A 101 3.95 -3.86 20.60
C LYS A 101 4.01 -5.33 20.15
N PRO A 102 3.39 -6.31 20.84
CA PRO A 102 3.43 -7.71 20.42
C PRO A 102 2.83 -7.98 19.03
N TYR A 103 1.97 -7.10 18.50
CA TYR A 103 1.30 -7.27 17.22
C TYR A 103 1.99 -6.55 16.05
N THR A 104 3.13 -5.88 16.30
CA THR A 104 3.79 -5.01 15.31
C THR A 104 4.84 -5.73 14.45
N GLU A 105 5.24 -6.95 14.82
CA GLU A 105 6.43 -7.63 14.28
C GLU A 105 6.47 -7.70 12.75
N ASN A 106 5.32 -8.00 12.13
CA ASN A 106 5.20 -8.22 10.70
C ASN A 106 4.54 -7.07 9.94
N VAL A 107 4.26 -5.94 10.61
CA VAL A 107 3.60 -4.78 10.00
C VAL A 107 4.64 -3.75 9.58
N CYS A 108 4.58 -3.31 8.32
CA CYS A 108 5.39 -2.21 7.83
C CYS A 108 4.76 -0.88 8.22
N TYR A 109 5.59 0.14 8.43
CA TYR A 109 5.14 1.49 8.76
C TYR A 109 5.41 2.44 7.59
N TRP A 110 4.41 3.24 7.25
CA TRP A 110 4.55 4.33 6.30
C TRP A 110 3.96 5.61 6.88
N TYR A 111 4.81 6.59 7.16
CA TYR A 111 4.35 7.89 7.62
C TYR A 111 3.44 8.55 6.58
N LEU A 112 2.31 9.11 7.02
CA LEU A 112 1.26 9.61 6.14
C LEU A 112 1.75 10.68 5.15
N GLU A 113 2.56 11.64 5.61
CA GLU A 113 3.04 12.71 4.71
C GLU A 113 4.06 12.16 3.69
N GLU A 114 4.93 11.24 4.09
CA GLU A 114 5.82 10.56 3.14
C GLU A 114 5.06 9.75 2.10
N PHE A 115 3.95 9.10 2.50
CA PHE A 115 3.08 8.39 1.58
C PHE A 115 2.44 9.34 0.56
N LYS A 116 1.94 10.50 1.02
CA LYS A 116 1.36 11.52 0.14
C LYS A 116 2.38 12.06 -0.86
N ASP A 117 3.58 12.38 -0.39
CA ASP A 117 4.68 12.86 -1.25
C ASP A 117 5.07 11.81 -2.30
N TRP A 118 5.20 10.56 -1.87
CA TRP A 118 5.46 9.44 -2.78
C TRP A 118 4.32 9.25 -3.79
N ALA A 119 3.06 9.34 -3.37
CA ALA A 119 1.90 9.21 -4.25
C ALA A 119 1.84 10.32 -5.30
N ILE A 120 2.15 11.56 -4.91
CA ILE A 120 2.23 12.71 -5.83
C ILE A 120 3.34 12.49 -6.86
N LYS A 121 4.51 12.02 -6.44
CA LYS A 121 5.61 11.66 -7.34
C LYS A 121 5.20 10.54 -8.29
N ALA A 122 4.58 9.46 -7.79
CA ALA A 122 4.13 8.32 -8.58
C ALA A 122 3.12 8.73 -9.66
N ILE A 123 2.11 9.55 -9.30
CA ILE A 123 1.14 10.10 -10.24
C ILE A 123 1.84 10.95 -11.30
N SER A 124 2.81 11.77 -10.91
CA SER A 124 3.56 12.62 -11.83
C SER A 124 4.36 11.79 -12.84
N THR A 125 5.03 10.72 -12.40
CA THR A 125 5.74 9.77 -13.27
C THR A 125 4.81 9.17 -14.31
N VAL A 126 3.65 8.65 -13.91
CA VAL A 126 2.69 8.06 -14.86
C VAL A 126 2.15 9.12 -15.83
N ARG A 127 1.91 10.36 -15.37
CA ARG A 127 1.48 11.46 -16.23
C ARG A 127 2.51 11.80 -17.31
N GLU A 128 3.79 11.85 -16.97
CA GLU A 128 4.85 12.11 -17.96
C GLU A 128 4.98 10.95 -18.97
N LEU A 129 4.93 9.70 -18.49
CA LEU A 129 4.95 8.53 -19.36
C LEU A 129 3.79 8.55 -20.36
N ARG A 130 2.57 8.85 -19.87
CA ARG A 130 1.37 8.96 -20.71
C ARG A 130 1.51 9.99 -21.82
N ARG A 131 2.14 11.15 -21.57
CA ARG A 131 2.33 12.20 -22.58
C ARG A 131 3.19 11.75 -23.76
N SER A 132 4.09 10.80 -23.52
CA SER A 132 5.00 10.28 -24.54
C SER A 132 4.58 8.93 -25.11
N PHE A 133 3.39 8.40 -24.74
CA PHE A 133 2.93 7.07 -25.11
C PHE A 133 2.59 7.00 -26.61
N PRO A 134 3.34 6.22 -27.41
CA PRO A 134 3.14 6.15 -28.86
C PRO A 134 2.21 5.00 -29.28
N GLY A 135 1.68 4.22 -28.32
CA GLY A 135 0.97 2.96 -28.55
C GLY A 135 1.69 1.74 -27.96
N GLU A 136 0.98 0.62 -27.86
CA GLU A 136 1.41 -0.55 -27.08
C GLU A 136 2.64 -1.27 -27.66
N GLU A 137 2.84 -1.23 -28.98
CA GLU A 137 3.90 -1.98 -29.67
C GLU A 137 5.29 -1.35 -29.59
N ASN A 138 5.43 -0.16 -28.99
CA ASN A 138 6.72 0.53 -28.95
C ASN A 138 7.62 0.02 -27.82
N LEU A 139 8.58 -0.83 -28.18
CA LEU A 139 9.52 -1.44 -27.23
C LEU A 139 10.43 -0.44 -26.51
N ASP A 140 10.87 0.63 -27.17
CA ASP A 140 11.73 1.63 -26.56
C ASP A 140 10.99 2.46 -25.51
N TRP A 141 9.72 2.79 -25.77
CA TRP A 141 8.86 3.40 -24.77
C TRP A 141 8.64 2.47 -23.58
N ARG A 142 8.39 1.16 -23.80
CA ARG A 142 8.25 0.18 -22.70
C ARG A 142 9.49 0.13 -21.83
N LYS A 143 10.69 0.10 -22.41
CA LYS A 143 11.96 0.15 -21.66
C LYS A 143 12.07 1.42 -20.81
N ARG A 144 11.74 2.59 -21.39
CA ARG A 144 11.72 3.86 -20.66
C ARG A 144 10.69 3.87 -19.53
N ALA A 145 9.51 3.28 -19.75
CA ALA A 145 8.46 3.18 -18.74
C ALA A 145 8.90 2.31 -17.56
N ILE A 146 9.50 1.16 -17.82
CA ILE A 146 10.08 0.28 -16.79
C ILE A 146 11.14 1.04 -15.98
N GLN A 147 12.08 1.70 -16.66
CA GLN A 147 13.13 2.47 -15.97
C GLN A 147 12.54 3.61 -15.12
N ALA A 148 11.58 4.36 -15.65
CA ALA A 148 10.92 5.43 -14.91
C ALA A 148 10.16 4.90 -13.67
N TYR A 149 9.58 3.70 -13.76
CA TYR A 149 8.96 3.03 -12.62
C TYR A 149 9.97 2.66 -11.54
N GLN A 150 11.12 2.11 -11.95
CA GLN A 150 12.23 1.76 -11.05
C GLN A 150 12.84 2.99 -10.38
N ASP A 151 13.17 4.02 -11.15
CA ASP A 151 13.75 5.27 -10.65
C ASP A 151 12.81 6.02 -9.70
N ALA A 152 11.50 5.91 -9.93
CA ALA A 152 10.49 6.49 -9.04
C ALA A 152 10.19 5.61 -7.82
N GLY A 153 10.67 4.36 -7.79
CA GLY A 153 10.40 3.41 -6.71
C GLY A 153 8.93 2.99 -6.64
N ILE A 154 8.27 2.87 -7.79
CA ILE A 154 6.85 2.51 -7.90
C ILE A 154 6.64 1.09 -8.44
N ASP A 155 7.69 0.45 -8.98
CA ASP A 155 7.61 -0.97 -9.31
C ASP A 155 7.50 -1.82 -8.03
N PRO A 156 6.90 -3.03 -8.11
CA PRO A 156 6.67 -3.85 -6.93
C PRO A 156 7.93 -4.18 -6.13
N THR A 157 9.07 -4.41 -6.80
CA THR A 157 10.33 -4.77 -6.13
C THR A 157 10.89 -3.60 -5.33
N SER A 158 10.98 -2.42 -5.93
CA SER A 158 11.47 -1.21 -5.26
C SER A 158 10.55 -0.77 -4.11
N LEU A 159 9.23 -0.84 -4.33
CA LEU A 159 8.25 -0.50 -3.29
C LEU A 159 8.35 -1.45 -2.10
N LEU A 160 8.47 -2.76 -2.34
CA LEU A 160 8.64 -3.76 -1.30
C LEU A 160 9.93 -3.56 -0.51
N ALA A 161 11.02 -3.21 -1.19
CA ALA A 161 12.29 -2.88 -0.54
C ALA A 161 12.14 -1.69 0.40
N LYS A 162 11.46 -0.61 -0.01
CA LYS A 162 11.15 0.54 0.86
C LYS A 162 10.30 0.12 2.06
N LEU A 163 9.20 -0.60 1.83
CA LEU A 163 8.27 -0.99 2.90
C LEU A 163 8.97 -1.85 3.96
N ARG A 164 9.82 -2.79 3.55
CA ARG A 164 10.52 -3.68 4.47
C ARG A 164 11.60 -2.99 5.31
N GLN A 165 12.05 -1.79 4.93
CA GLN A 165 13.02 -1.00 5.71
C GLN A 165 12.40 -0.28 6.91
N SER A 166 11.08 -0.08 6.91
CA SER A 166 10.37 0.67 7.94
C SER A 166 9.36 -0.25 8.63
N LYS A 167 9.70 -0.74 9.82
CA LYS A 167 8.82 -1.63 10.59
C LYS A 167 8.05 -0.85 11.63
N LEU A 168 6.78 -1.23 11.80
CA LEU A 168 5.91 -0.63 12.80
C LEU A 168 6.51 -0.79 14.21
N ARG A 169 7.15 -1.93 14.50
CA ARG A 169 7.79 -2.20 15.80
C ARG A 169 8.91 -1.23 16.19
N ASP A 170 9.45 -0.47 15.23
CA ASP A 170 10.59 0.44 15.43
C ASP A 170 10.13 1.87 15.83
N LEU A 171 8.81 2.10 15.93
CA LEU A 171 8.21 3.31 16.50
C LEU A 171 8.16 3.31 18.05
#